data_AF-A0A5K1F5R0-F1
#
_entry.id   AF-A0A5K1F5R0-F1
#
_cell.length_a   1.000
_cell.length_b   1.000
_cell.length_c   1.000
_cell.angle_alpha   90.00
_cell.angle_beta   90.00
_cell.angle_gamma   90.00
#
_symmetry.space_group_name_H-M   'P 1'
#
loop_
_entity.id
_entity.type
_entity.pdbx_description
1 polymer ?
#
loop_
_entity_poly.entity_id
_entity_poly.type
_entity_poly.pdbx_seq_one_letter_code
_entity_poly.pdbx_strand_id
1 'polypeptide(L)' 'FHALSEFDEVKRSCRKRLDGHNKRRRKSQPDITSGNPVASIQ' A
#
# COMPACT_ATOMS: atom_id res chain seq x y z
N PHE A 1 -1.74 24.59 -4.44
CA PHE A 1 -0.87 23.63 -5.17
C PHE A 1 0.30 23.23 -4.27
N HIS A 2 0.75 21.97 -4.30
CA HIS A 2 1.88 21.50 -3.46
C HIS A 2 3.18 21.55 -4.25
N ALA A 3 4.32 21.73 -3.58
CA ALA A 3 5.62 21.76 -4.25
C ALA A 3 5.98 20.36 -4.81
N LEU A 4 6.64 20.31 -5.97
CA LEU A 4 7.05 19.05 -6.61
C LEU A 4 7.98 18.20 -5.71
N SER A 5 8.74 18.85 -4.82
CA SER A 5 9.59 18.20 -3.82
C SER A 5 8.83 17.36 -2.79
N GLU A 6 7.52 17.59 -2.61
CA GLU A 6 6.65 16.81 -1.71
C GLU A 6 6.13 15.52 -2.37
N PHE A 7 6.39 15.33 -3.66
CA PHE A 7 5.98 14.16 -4.42
C PHE A 7 7.12 13.14 -4.49
N ASP A 8 6.73 11.88 -4.54
CA ASP A 8 7.61 10.79 -4.91
C ASP A 8 7.75 10.75 -6.44
N GLU A 9 8.96 10.61 -6.97
CA GLU A 9 9.21 10.65 -8.42
C GLU A 9 8.70 9.40 -9.14
N VAL A 10 8.75 8.24 -8.48
CA VAL A 10 8.36 6.94 -9.04
C VAL A 10 6.84 6.80 -9.07
N LYS A 11 6.17 7.17 -7.98
CA LYS A 11 4.71 7.00 -7.81
C LYS A 11 3.92 8.27 -8.10
N ARG A 12 4.60 9.41 -8.32
CA ARG A 12 4.02 10.74 -8.55
C ARG A 12 2.89 11.10 -7.58
N SER A 13 3.03 10.65 -6.33
CA SER A 13 2.05 10.87 -5.27
C SER A 13 2.69 11.67 -4.14
N CYS A 14 1.90 12.53 -3.48
CA CYS A 14 2.36 13.22 -2.29
C CYS A 14 2.74 12.20 -1.21
N ARG A 15 3.98 12.28 -0.70
CA ARG A 15 4.56 11.32 0.25
C ARG A 15 3.67 11.14 1.49
N LYS A 16 3.09 12.24 2.00
CA LYS A 16 2.18 12.23 3.16
C LYS A 16 0.93 11.36 2.95
N ARG A 17 0.36 11.36 1.74
CA ARG A 17 -0.81 10.52 1.43
C ARG A 17 -0.41 9.05 1.34
N LEU A 18 0.76 8.78 0.74
CA LEU A 18 1.27 7.43 0.55
C LEU A 18 1.45 6.68 1.87
N ASP A 19 1.93 7.34 2.92
CA ASP A 19 2.07 6.72 4.25
C ASP A 19 0.73 6.21 4.82
N GLY A 20 -0.33 7.01 4.68
CA GLY A 20 -1.68 6.59 5.07
C GLY A 20 -2.21 5.43 4.23
N HIS A 21 -1.97 5.45 2.92
CA HIS A 21 -2.34 4.34 2.02
C HIS A 21 -1.57 3.06 2.35
N ASN A 22 -0.26 3.15 2.57
CA ASN A 22 0.60 2.02 2.93
C ASN A 22 0.17 1.40 4.25
N LYS A 23 -0.17 2.21 5.27
CA LYS A 23 -0.69 1.71 6.56
C LYS A 23 -2.02 0.95 6.40
N ARG A 24 -2.94 1.42 5.56
CA ARG A 24 -4.20 0.70 5.28
C ARG A 24 -3.99 -0.57 4.46
N ARG A 25 -3.07 -0.56 3.49
CA ARG A 25 -2.69 -1.74 2.70
C ARG A 25 -1.92 -2.78 3.52
N ARG A 26 -1.12 -2.35 4.50
CA ARG A 26 -0.36 -3.21 5.42
C ARG A 26 -1.20 -3.76 6.58
N LYS A 27 -2.42 -3.26 6.81
CA LYS A 27 -3.36 -3.92 7.72
C LYS A 27 -3.58 -5.32 7.12
N SER A 28 -3.13 -6.35 7.83
CA SER A 28 -3.16 -7.73 7.35
C SER A 28 -4.50 -8.00 6.68
N GLN A 29 -4.44 -8.60 5.49
CA GLN A 29 -5.61 -9.23 4.84
C GLN A 29 -6.43 -9.91 5.93
N PRO A 30 -7.78 -9.78 5.93
CA PRO A 30 -8.59 -10.59 6.83
C PRO A 30 -8.10 -12.01 6.66
N ASP A 31 -7.66 -12.61 7.76
CA ASP A 31 -7.02 -13.91 7.82
C ASP A 31 -7.83 -14.89 6.96
N ILE A 32 -7.41 -15.14 5.71
CA ILE A 32 -8.03 -16.15 4.84
C ILE A 32 -7.45 -17.51 5.26
N THR A 33 -7.46 -17.77 6.56
CA THR A 33 -7.26 -19.09 7.16
C THR A 33 -8.29 -19.30 8.27
N SER A 34 -9.56 -19.08 7.90
CA SER A 34 -10.62 -20.05 8.20
C SER A 34 -11.32 -20.58 6.92
N GLY A 35 -10.66 -20.50 5.76
CA GLY A 35 -11.03 -21.31 4.58
C GLY A 35 -10.85 -20.64 3.21
N ASN A 36 -9.64 -20.67 2.63
CA ASN A 36 -9.41 -21.19 1.26
C ASN A 36 -7.92 -21.12 0.89
N PRO A 37 -7.33 -22.17 0.30
CA PRO A 37 -5.94 -22.17 -0.10
C PRO A 37 -5.80 -21.68 -1.54
N VAL A 38 -4.97 -20.68 -1.79
CA VAL A 38 -4.10 -20.74 -2.96
C VAL A 38 -2.77 -20.11 -2.61
N ALA A 39 -1.80 -21.00 -2.53
CA ALA A 39 -0.43 -20.73 -2.17
C ALA A 39 0.25 -19.87 -3.23
N SER A 40 1.24 -19.12 -2.75
CA SER A 40 2.49 -18.84 -3.45
C SER A 40 2.88 -19.97 -4.42
N ILE A 41 3.08 -19.65 -5.69
CA ILE A 41 4.14 -20.12 -6.61
C ILE A 41 3.97 -19.31 -7.91
N GLN A 42 4.80 -18.29 -8.11
CA GLN A 42 5.81 -18.19 -9.19
C GLN A 42 6.69 -16.94 -8.96
#